data_AF-A0A7Y9JZD5-F1
#
_entry.id   AF-A0A7Y9JZD5-F1
#
_cell.length_a   1.000
_cell.length_b   1.000
_cell.length_c   1.000
_cell.angle_alpha   90.00
_cell.angle_beta   90.00
_cell.angle_gamma   90.00
#
_symmetry.space_group_name_H-M   'P 1'
#
loop_
_entity.id
_entity.type
_entity.pdbx_description
1 polymer ?
#
loop_
_entity_poly.entity_id
_entity_poly.type
_entity_poly.pdbx_seq_one_letter_code
_entity_poly.pdbx_strand_id
1 'polypeptide(L)'
;MAATSMPGQESWQVERVTTGADLLRELRAVPEGALPQTLRNRSSVSPPEVGRAALVACLLTSSSPADAPLVRELTRQEIAWVEAGDSGCGDVLLACCWLLFMGGDLDDASLVWAAKNVNFDAYCYIDSSLLVPQGAAATALRARARGLSDLADHVDGLAASELQRMADVWRSGDYFSGAPSATAAVDELAAWVRQ
;
A
#
# COMPACT_ATOMS: atom_id res chain seq x y z
N MET A 1 28.57 -54.34 -18.63
CA MET A 1 28.49 -52.97 -18.08
C MET A 1 27.61 -52.15 -19.00
N ALA A 2 26.32 -52.06 -18.69
CA ALA A 2 25.38 -51.20 -19.40
C ALA A 2 25.15 -49.95 -18.55
N ALA A 3 25.47 -48.78 -19.10
CA ALA A 3 25.21 -47.50 -18.45
C ALA A 3 23.76 -47.11 -18.71
N THR A 4 22.97 -47.08 -17.64
CA THR A 4 21.57 -46.65 -17.66
C THR A 4 21.54 -45.12 -17.75
N SER A 5 21.09 -44.60 -18.91
CA SER A 5 20.79 -43.18 -19.09
C SER A 5 19.64 -42.77 -18.18
N MET A 6 19.88 -41.83 -17.27
CA MET A 6 18.85 -41.17 -16.47
C MET A 6 18.06 -40.19 -17.36
N PRO A 7 16.72 -40.12 -17.25
CA PRO A 7 15.90 -39.18 -18.00
C PRO A 7 16.14 -37.74 -17.53
N GLY A 8 16.07 -36.82 -18.49
CA GLY A 8 16.44 -35.42 -18.35
C GLY A 8 15.70 -34.70 -17.23
N GLN A 9 16.45 -33.86 -16.51
CA GLN A 9 15.88 -32.80 -15.70
C GLN A 9 15.16 -31.82 -16.63
N GLU A 10 13.83 -31.86 -16.66
CA GLU A 10 13.03 -30.73 -17.12
C GLU A 10 13.31 -29.56 -16.19
N SER A 11 14.09 -28.60 -16.69
CA SER A 11 14.26 -27.29 -16.07
C SER A 11 12.91 -26.57 -16.12
N TRP A 12 12.16 -26.62 -15.01
CA TRP A 12 11.06 -25.70 -14.78
C TRP A 12 11.65 -24.29 -14.70
N GLN A 13 11.71 -23.60 -15.85
CA GLN A 13 11.91 -22.16 -15.87
C GLN A 13 10.64 -21.55 -15.27
N VAL A 14 10.65 -21.33 -13.95
CA VAL A 14 9.70 -20.41 -13.33
C VAL A 14 9.90 -19.09 -14.06
N GLU A 15 8.91 -18.69 -14.85
CA GLU A 15 8.88 -17.43 -15.57
C GLU A 15 9.17 -16.34 -14.54
N ARG A 16 10.38 -15.76 -14.59
CA ARG A 16 10.75 -14.73 -13.62
C ARG A 16 9.83 -13.56 -13.90
N VAL A 17 9.04 -13.20 -12.91
CA VAL A 17 8.29 -11.94 -12.96
C VAL A 17 9.31 -10.81 -13.10
N THR A 18 9.37 -10.17 -14.26
CA THR A 18 10.38 -9.16 -14.59
C THR A 18 9.87 -7.74 -14.42
N THR A 19 8.55 -7.54 -14.46
CA THR A 19 7.92 -6.23 -14.40
C THR A 19 6.89 -6.14 -13.27
N GLY A 20 6.63 -4.92 -12.81
CA GLY A 20 5.60 -4.70 -11.80
C GLY A 20 4.16 -4.97 -12.30
N ALA A 21 3.90 -4.78 -13.59
CA ALA A 21 2.62 -5.09 -14.22
C ALA A 21 2.30 -6.59 -14.17
N ASP A 22 3.32 -7.43 -14.29
CA ASP A 22 3.17 -8.88 -14.15
C ASP A 22 2.86 -9.27 -12.70
N LEU A 23 3.59 -8.68 -11.72
CA LEU A 23 3.28 -8.86 -10.30
C LEU A 23 1.85 -8.46 -9.96
N LEU A 24 1.41 -7.30 -10.45
CA LEU A 24 0.08 -6.78 -10.18
C LEU A 24 -1.02 -7.64 -10.82
N ARG A 25 -0.81 -8.11 -12.06
CA ARG A 25 -1.74 -9.00 -12.75
C ARG A 25 -1.94 -10.32 -12.01
N GLU A 26 -0.84 -10.90 -11.52
CA GLU A 26 -0.89 -12.13 -10.74
C GLU A 26 -1.69 -11.94 -9.45
N LEU A 27 -1.49 -10.83 -8.73
CA LEU A 27 -2.21 -10.56 -7.48
C LEU A 27 -3.68 -10.21 -7.70
N ARG A 28 -4.03 -9.56 -8.81
CA ARG A 28 -5.44 -9.31 -9.18
C ARG A 28 -6.21 -10.61 -9.44
N ALA A 29 -5.53 -11.70 -9.79
CA ALA A 29 -6.14 -13.01 -9.96
C ALA A 29 -6.34 -13.76 -8.62
N VAL A 30 -5.79 -13.26 -7.51
CA VAL A 30 -5.88 -13.90 -6.20
C VAL A 30 -7.20 -13.51 -5.53
N PRO A 31 -7.99 -14.49 -5.03
CA PRO A 31 -9.17 -14.19 -4.24
C PRO A 31 -8.83 -13.37 -2.99
N GLU A 32 -9.70 -12.42 -2.61
CA GLU A 32 -9.46 -11.51 -1.48
C GLU A 32 -9.06 -12.25 -0.18
N GLY A 33 -9.75 -13.34 0.16
CA GLY A 33 -9.45 -14.13 1.35
C GLY A 33 -8.07 -14.82 1.34
N ALA A 34 -7.43 -14.93 0.17
CA ALA A 34 -6.11 -15.53 0.00
C ALA A 34 -4.98 -14.48 -0.15
N LEU A 35 -5.31 -13.19 -0.27
CA LEU A 35 -4.32 -12.11 -0.42
C LEU A 35 -3.31 -12.06 0.74
N PRO A 36 -3.72 -12.14 2.03
CA PRO A 36 -2.76 -12.05 3.14
C PRO A 36 -1.69 -13.13 3.05
N GLN A 37 -2.09 -14.38 2.80
CA GLN A 37 -1.16 -15.50 2.70
C GLN A 37 -0.30 -15.39 1.44
N THR A 38 -0.88 -14.97 0.31
CA THR A 38 -0.15 -14.87 -0.96
C THR A 38 0.94 -13.80 -0.91
N LEU A 39 0.64 -12.63 -0.35
CA LEU A 39 1.61 -11.55 -0.16
C LEU A 39 2.69 -11.90 0.86
N ARG A 40 2.32 -12.57 1.97
CA ARG A 40 3.30 -13.12 2.92
C ARG A 40 4.22 -14.15 2.28
N ASN A 41 3.68 -15.03 1.44
CA ASN A 41 4.50 -16.02 0.73
C ASN A 41 5.40 -15.33 -0.30
N ARG A 42 4.92 -14.30 -1.01
CA ARG A 42 5.74 -13.53 -1.97
C ARG A 42 6.75 -12.60 -1.33
N SER A 43 6.61 -12.31 -0.05
CA SER A 43 7.69 -11.75 0.75
C SER A 43 8.92 -12.68 0.77
N SER A 44 8.86 -13.91 0.21
CA SER A 44 10.03 -14.73 -0.07
C SER A 44 10.82 -14.33 -1.32
N VAL A 45 10.33 -13.41 -2.16
CA VAL A 45 11.14 -12.76 -3.20
C VAL A 45 12.19 -11.95 -2.45
N SER A 46 13.47 -12.26 -2.66
CA SER A 46 14.56 -11.58 -1.96
C SER A 46 14.96 -10.31 -2.70
N PRO A 47 14.89 -9.11 -2.08
CA PRO A 47 14.38 -8.82 -0.73
C PRO A 47 12.83 -8.68 -0.66
N PRO A 48 12.17 -9.16 0.43
CA PRO A 48 10.70 -9.11 0.62
C PRO A 48 10.05 -7.75 0.39
N GLU A 49 10.76 -6.74 0.88
CA GLU A 49 10.43 -5.32 0.79
C GLU A 49 10.36 -4.83 -0.66
N VAL A 50 11.17 -5.39 -1.57
CA VAL A 50 11.26 -4.96 -2.98
C VAL A 50 9.97 -5.31 -3.71
N GLY A 51 9.40 -6.49 -3.44
CA GLY A 51 8.12 -6.88 -4.01
C GLY A 51 6.98 -5.95 -3.60
N ARG A 52 6.87 -5.60 -2.30
CA ARG A 52 5.78 -4.73 -1.81
C ARG A 52 5.94 -3.30 -2.29
N ALA A 53 7.15 -2.74 -2.22
CA ALA A 53 7.45 -1.40 -2.73
C ALA A 53 7.12 -1.29 -4.23
N ALA A 54 7.55 -2.26 -5.04
CA ALA A 54 7.24 -2.26 -6.47
C ALA A 54 5.75 -2.35 -6.79
N LEU A 55 4.99 -3.14 -6.02
CA LEU A 55 3.54 -3.26 -6.15
C LEU A 55 2.83 -1.94 -5.84
N VAL A 56 3.25 -1.26 -4.76
CA VAL A 56 2.71 0.06 -4.41
C VAL A 56 3.01 1.07 -5.51
N ALA A 57 4.25 1.11 -6.02
CA ALA A 57 4.61 1.97 -7.14
C ALA A 57 3.77 1.69 -8.40
N CYS A 58 3.48 0.43 -8.69
CA CYS A 58 2.58 0.07 -9.80
C CYS A 58 1.15 0.55 -9.60
N LEU A 59 0.63 0.44 -8.37
CA LEU A 59 -0.71 0.88 -8.04
C LEU A 59 -0.85 2.41 -8.14
N LEU A 60 0.23 3.17 -7.91
CA LEU A 60 0.22 4.63 -8.11
C LEU A 60 -0.08 5.02 -9.56
N THR A 61 0.33 4.22 -10.55
CA THR A 61 0.12 4.53 -11.98
C THR A 61 -1.01 3.75 -12.65
N SER A 62 -1.49 2.67 -12.03
CA SER A 62 -2.42 1.73 -12.67
C SER A 62 -3.50 1.17 -11.75
N SER A 63 -3.76 1.81 -10.60
CA SER A 63 -4.84 1.41 -9.69
C SER A 63 -6.22 1.53 -10.32
N SER A 64 -7.11 0.69 -9.82
CA SER A 64 -8.54 0.68 -10.11
C SER A 64 -9.32 0.44 -8.81
N PRO A 65 -10.62 0.73 -8.76
CA PRO A 65 -11.43 0.44 -7.58
C PRO A 65 -11.41 -1.04 -7.15
N ALA A 66 -11.18 -1.97 -8.08
CA ALA A 66 -11.08 -3.40 -7.78
C ALA A 66 -9.82 -3.76 -6.96
N ASP A 67 -8.83 -2.88 -6.91
CA ASP A 67 -7.59 -3.09 -6.15
C ASP A 67 -7.71 -2.72 -4.67
N ALA A 68 -8.86 -2.18 -4.22
CA ALA A 68 -9.03 -1.75 -2.83
C ALA A 68 -8.68 -2.83 -1.80
N PRO A 69 -9.09 -4.12 -1.94
CA PRO A 69 -8.66 -5.16 -1.01
C PRO A 69 -7.14 -5.39 -0.99
N LEU A 70 -6.48 -5.29 -2.14
CA LEU A 70 -5.03 -5.43 -2.26
C LEU A 70 -4.32 -4.26 -1.59
N VAL A 71 -4.76 -3.01 -1.83
CA VAL A 71 -4.19 -1.81 -1.19
C VAL A 71 -4.33 -1.91 0.33
N ARG A 72 -5.50 -2.31 0.83
CA ARG A 72 -5.73 -2.51 2.28
C ARG A 72 -4.77 -3.53 2.86
N GLU A 73 -4.56 -4.66 2.18
CA GLU A 73 -3.65 -5.69 2.66
C GLU A 73 -2.18 -5.28 2.60
N LEU A 74 -1.76 -4.60 1.53
CA LEU A 74 -0.41 -4.01 1.46
C LEU A 74 -0.19 -3.01 2.59
N THR A 75 -1.17 -2.14 2.87
CA THR A 75 -1.10 -1.17 3.97
C THR A 75 -0.91 -1.88 5.32
N ARG A 76 -1.67 -2.95 5.61
CA ARG A 76 -1.50 -3.72 6.86
C ARG A 76 -0.10 -4.31 6.99
N GLN A 77 0.47 -4.79 5.89
CA GLN A 77 1.82 -5.37 5.90
C GLN A 77 2.89 -4.30 6.09
N GLU A 78 2.72 -3.12 5.49
CA GLU A 78 3.64 -2.00 5.71
C GLU A 78 3.55 -1.47 7.15
N ILE A 79 2.36 -1.39 7.74
CA ILE A 79 2.20 -1.06 9.18
C ILE A 79 2.98 -2.08 10.03
N ALA A 80 2.74 -3.38 9.82
CA ALA A 80 3.40 -4.43 10.59
C ALA A 80 4.92 -4.44 10.39
N TRP A 81 5.39 -4.08 9.18
CA TRP A 81 6.81 -3.97 8.89
C TRP A 81 7.44 -2.78 9.63
N VAL A 82 6.79 -1.61 9.60
CA VAL A 82 7.27 -0.40 10.29
C VAL A 82 7.24 -0.59 11.81
N GLU A 83 6.25 -1.30 12.33
CA GLU A 83 6.16 -1.64 13.75
C GLU A 83 7.27 -2.61 14.20
N ALA A 84 7.65 -3.57 13.35
CA ALA A 84 8.69 -4.55 13.65
C ALA A 84 10.11 -4.03 13.41
N GLY A 85 10.28 -3.00 12.58
CA GLY A 85 11.55 -2.34 12.30
C GLY A 85 11.83 -1.16 13.24
N ASP A 86 13.09 -0.76 13.32
CA ASP A 86 13.51 0.51 13.96
C ASP A 86 13.74 1.62 12.90
N SER A 87 13.21 1.39 11.71
CA SER A 87 13.23 2.30 10.56
C SER A 87 11.96 3.13 10.58
N GLY A 88 12.09 4.45 10.42
CA GLY A 88 10.98 5.40 10.43
C GLY A 88 9.91 5.16 9.34
N CYS A 89 8.95 6.08 9.24
CA CYS A 89 7.92 6.00 8.21
C CYS A 89 8.53 6.18 6.81
N GLY A 90 8.47 5.13 5.98
CA GLY A 90 8.92 5.19 4.59
C GLY A 90 7.80 5.63 3.63
N ASP A 91 8.20 6.10 2.45
CA ASP A 91 7.29 6.56 1.39
C ASP A 91 6.33 5.47 0.89
N VAL A 92 6.67 4.20 1.09
CA VAL A 92 5.78 3.06 0.78
C VAL A 92 4.50 3.10 1.63
N LEU A 93 4.62 3.37 2.94
CA LEU A 93 3.45 3.45 3.82
C LEU A 93 2.63 4.71 3.52
N LEU A 94 3.29 5.84 3.22
CA LEU A 94 2.62 7.06 2.79
C LEU A 94 1.84 6.84 1.48
N ALA A 95 2.46 6.20 0.48
CA ALA A 95 1.83 5.87 -0.79
C ALA A 95 0.62 4.93 -0.61
N CYS A 96 0.69 3.96 0.30
CA CYS A 96 -0.45 3.13 0.68
C CYS A 96 -1.60 3.99 1.24
N CYS A 97 -1.31 4.89 2.19
CA CYS A 97 -2.31 5.78 2.77
C CYS A 97 -2.93 6.71 1.73
N TRP A 98 -2.14 7.22 0.79
CA TRP A 98 -2.63 8.05 -0.31
C TRP A 98 -3.54 7.26 -1.25
N LEU A 99 -3.20 6.02 -1.62
CA LEU A 99 -4.07 5.16 -2.43
C LEU A 99 -5.43 4.88 -1.76
N LEU A 100 -5.43 4.62 -0.44
CA LEU A 100 -6.67 4.46 0.33
C LEU A 100 -7.50 5.75 0.34
N PHE A 101 -6.84 6.89 0.58
CA PHE A 101 -7.48 8.21 0.54
C PHE A 101 -8.12 8.51 -0.84
N MET A 102 -7.40 8.23 -1.94
CA MET A 102 -7.89 8.40 -3.30
C MET A 102 -9.03 7.44 -3.64
N GLY A 103 -9.07 6.26 -3.01
CA GLY A 103 -10.18 5.30 -3.13
C GLY A 103 -11.50 5.83 -2.56
N GLY A 104 -11.45 6.81 -1.65
CA GLY A 104 -12.64 7.52 -1.19
C GLY A 104 -13.50 6.79 -0.16
N ASP A 105 -13.14 5.58 0.28
CA ASP A 105 -13.94 4.80 1.23
C ASP A 105 -13.71 5.27 2.68
N LEU A 106 -14.78 5.67 3.37
CA LEU A 106 -14.71 6.12 4.77
C LEU A 106 -14.26 5.03 5.74
N ASP A 107 -14.45 3.75 5.41
CA ASP A 107 -13.96 2.66 6.26
C ASP A 107 -12.43 2.56 6.28
N ASP A 108 -11.77 3.04 5.22
CA ASP A 108 -10.31 3.00 5.11
C ASP A 108 -9.61 4.05 5.99
N ALA A 109 -10.33 5.07 6.45
CA ALA A 109 -9.81 6.06 7.39
C ALA A 109 -9.28 5.41 8.69
N SER A 110 -9.88 4.29 9.12
CA SER A 110 -9.41 3.52 10.28
C SER A 110 -8.04 2.89 10.07
N LEU A 111 -7.74 2.47 8.84
CA LEU A 111 -6.45 1.86 8.48
C LEU A 111 -5.37 2.93 8.28
N VAL A 112 -5.73 4.06 7.68
CA VAL A 112 -4.84 5.24 7.61
C VAL A 112 -4.54 5.77 9.01
N TRP A 113 -5.52 5.76 9.93
CA TRP A 113 -5.31 6.12 11.34
C TRP A 113 -4.34 5.18 12.04
N ALA A 114 -4.47 3.87 11.83
CA ALA A 114 -3.51 2.89 12.35
C ALA A 114 -2.10 3.13 11.80
N ALA A 115 -1.97 3.41 10.50
CA ALA A 115 -0.68 3.75 9.88
C ALA A 115 -0.06 5.01 10.49
N LYS A 116 -0.84 6.08 10.66
CA LYS A 116 -0.37 7.32 11.28
C LYS A 116 0.09 7.12 12.73
N ASN A 117 -0.46 6.16 13.45
CA ASN A 117 -0.14 5.92 14.86
C ASN A 117 0.87 4.78 15.10
N VAL A 118 1.47 4.21 14.05
CA VAL A 118 2.40 3.08 14.23
C VAL A 118 3.67 3.48 14.98
N ASN A 119 4.18 4.70 14.74
CA ASN A 119 5.28 5.30 15.50
C ASN A 119 5.26 6.84 15.35
N PHE A 120 6.17 7.53 16.04
CA PHE A 120 6.23 9.00 16.02
C PHE A 120 6.54 9.57 14.63
N ASP A 121 7.44 8.92 13.88
CA ASP A 121 7.81 9.37 12.54
C ASP A 121 6.61 9.31 11.60
N ALA A 122 5.84 8.22 11.62
CA ALA A 122 4.61 8.08 10.84
C ALA A 122 3.56 9.10 11.25
N TYR A 123 3.46 9.39 12.55
CA TYR A 123 2.54 10.39 13.06
C TYR A 123 2.84 11.77 12.50
N CYS A 124 4.11 12.11 12.33
CA CYS A 124 4.53 13.38 11.75
C CYS A 124 4.49 13.38 10.21
N TYR A 125 4.79 12.24 9.58
CA TYR A 125 4.95 12.13 8.14
C TYR A 125 3.63 11.98 7.39
N ILE A 126 2.70 11.17 7.91
CA ILE A 126 1.39 10.93 7.26
C ILE A 126 0.46 12.10 7.57
N ASP A 127 0.11 12.88 6.56
CA ASP A 127 -0.75 14.05 6.70
C ASP A 127 -2.16 13.67 7.20
N SER A 128 -2.68 14.40 8.19
CA SER A 128 -4.02 14.16 8.75
C SER A 128 -5.14 14.32 7.72
N SER A 129 -4.93 15.05 6.63
CA SER A 129 -5.90 15.19 5.54
C SER A 129 -6.14 13.88 4.78
N LEU A 130 -5.21 12.91 4.85
CA LEU A 130 -5.42 11.57 4.31
C LEU A 130 -6.45 10.76 5.10
N LEU A 131 -6.79 11.18 6.33
CA LEU A 131 -7.84 10.56 7.14
C LEU A 131 -9.25 10.90 6.62
N VAL A 132 -9.39 11.91 5.75
CA VAL A 132 -10.70 12.46 5.38
C VAL A 132 -11.06 12.29 3.91
N PRO A 133 -11.20 11.03 3.41
CA PRO A 133 -11.44 10.76 1.99
C PRO A 133 -12.70 11.43 1.44
N GLN A 134 -13.70 11.70 2.29
CA GLN A 134 -14.92 12.45 1.94
C GLN A 134 -15.17 13.65 2.88
N GLY A 135 -14.11 14.17 3.52
CA GLY A 135 -14.18 15.30 4.43
C GLY A 135 -14.35 14.93 5.92
N ALA A 136 -14.08 15.90 6.78
CA ALA A 136 -13.98 15.72 8.23
C ALA A 136 -15.28 15.22 8.87
N ALA A 137 -16.41 15.84 8.54
CA ALA A 137 -17.70 15.50 9.13
C ALA A 137 -18.13 14.05 8.83
N ALA A 138 -17.97 13.61 7.58
CA ALA A 138 -18.30 12.25 7.16
C ALA A 138 -17.40 11.22 7.85
N THR A 139 -16.11 11.54 7.96
CA THR A 139 -15.11 10.68 8.62
C THR A 139 -15.39 10.54 10.11
N ALA A 140 -15.59 11.65 10.82
CA ALA A 140 -15.89 11.63 12.25
C ALA A 140 -17.21 10.90 12.55
N LEU A 141 -18.24 11.09 11.71
CA LEU A 141 -19.49 10.34 11.83
C LEU A 141 -19.27 8.84 11.65
N ARG A 142 -18.50 8.43 10.63
CA ARG A 142 -18.21 7.03 10.38
C ARG A 142 -17.38 6.41 11.50
N ALA A 143 -16.37 7.12 11.99
CA ALA A 143 -15.52 6.69 13.10
C ALA A 143 -16.33 6.41 14.36
N ARG A 144 -17.24 7.33 14.75
CA ARG A 144 -18.15 7.13 15.88
C ARG A 144 -19.06 5.91 15.70
N ALA A 145 -19.61 5.71 14.50
CA ALA A 145 -20.44 4.54 14.19
C ALA A 145 -19.68 3.21 14.30
N ARG A 146 -18.35 3.23 14.18
CA ARG A 146 -17.46 2.07 14.33
C ARG A 146 -16.86 1.94 15.75
N GLY A 147 -17.19 2.85 16.67
CA GLY A 147 -16.62 2.88 18.02
C GLY A 147 -15.17 3.36 18.09
N LEU A 148 -14.70 4.10 17.08
CA LEU A 148 -13.34 4.64 17.00
C LEU A 148 -13.33 6.09 17.52
N SER A 149 -13.47 6.27 18.84
CA SER A 149 -13.54 7.60 19.47
C SER A 149 -12.30 8.45 19.18
N ASP A 150 -11.11 7.87 19.29
CA ASP A 150 -9.85 8.62 19.17
C ASP A 150 -9.68 9.22 17.77
N LEU A 151 -10.07 8.48 16.72
CA LEU A 151 -10.09 8.99 15.35
C LEU A 151 -11.13 10.09 15.17
N ALA A 152 -12.32 9.92 15.75
CA ALA A 152 -13.36 10.94 15.67
C ALA A 152 -12.92 12.24 16.33
N ASP A 153 -12.41 12.16 17.57
CA ASP A 153 -11.94 13.29 18.36
C ASP A 153 -10.76 13.99 17.68
N HIS A 154 -9.82 13.22 17.10
CA HIS A 154 -8.71 13.76 16.32
C HIS A 154 -9.22 14.58 15.14
N VAL A 155 -10.14 14.03 14.34
CA VAL A 155 -10.68 14.73 13.16
C VAL A 155 -11.52 15.95 13.55
N ASP A 156 -12.32 15.87 14.61
CA ASP A 156 -13.11 17.01 15.11
C ASP A 156 -12.23 18.13 15.67
N GLY A 157 -11.08 17.77 16.25
CA GLY A 157 -10.12 18.72 16.80
C GLY A 157 -9.35 19.53 15.73
N LEU A 158 -9.42 19.11 14.46
CA LEU A 158 -8.77 19.79 13.35
C LEU A 158 -9.69 20.84 12.70
N ALA A 159 -9.09 21.91 12.17
CA ALA A 159 -9.84 22.93 11.43
C ALA A 159 -10.37 22.34 10.10
N ALA A 160 -11.67 22.05 10.03
CA ALA A 160 -12.28 21.34 8.91
C ALA A 160 -12.02 21.99 7.52
N SER A 161 -12.01 23.32 7.44
CA SER A 161 -11.73 24.04 6.18
C SER A 161 -10.28 23.89 5.74
N GLU A 162 -9.34 23.90 6.68
CA GLU A 162 -7.92 23.68 6.39
C GLU A 162 -7.67 22.23 6.01
N LEU A 163 -8.29 21.28 6.72
CA LEU A 163 -8.17 19.86 6.43
C LEU A 163 -8.71 19.53 5.04
N GLN A 164 -9.85 20.12 4.65
CA GLN A 164 -10.39 19.98 3.30
C GLN A 164 -9.45 20.58 2.25
N ARG A 165 -8.92 21.78 2.49
CA ARG A 165 -7.94 22.42 1.57
C ARG A 165 -6.71 21.53 1.38
N MET A 166 -6.20 20.91 2.43
CA MET A 166 -5.06 20.00 2.33
C MET A 166 -5.41 18.70 1.63
N ALA A 167 -6.61 18.15 1.89
CA ALA A 167 -7.11 16.99 1.16
C ALA A 167 -7.21 17.28 -0.34
N ASP A 168 -7.66 18.47 -0.74
CA ASP A 168 -7.73 18.88 -2.14
C ASP A 168 -6.33 19.00 -2.76
N VAL A 169 -5.35 19.54 -2.03
CA VAL A 169 -3.94 19.56 -2.45
C VAL A 169 -3.42 18.14 -2.68
N TRP A 170 -3.71 17.18 -1.79
CA TRP A 170 -3.30 15.79 -1.97
C TRP A 170 -3.96 15.09 -3.17
N ARG A 171 -5.22 15.44 -3.49
CA ARG A 171 -5.94 14.89 -4.65
C ARG A 171 -5.42 15.44 -5.98
N SER A 172 -5.08 16.73 -6.02
CA SER A 172 -4.61 17.40 -7.24
C SER A 172 -3.09 17.46 -7.37
N GLY A 173 -2.37 17.10 -6.32
CA GLY A 173 -0.93 17.21 -6.22
C GLY A 173 -0.18 16.24 -7.11
N ASP A 174 1.09 16.54 -7.32
CA ASP A 174 2.02 15.81 -8.19
C ASP A 174 3.00 14.93 -7.39
N TYR A 175 2.78 14.78 -6.08
CA TYR A 175 3.69 14.06 -5.17
C TYR A 175 4.08 12.67 -5.69
N PHE A 176 3.12 11.92 -6.26
CA PHE A 176 3.37 10.62 -6.88
C PHE A 176 3.32 10.62 -8.41
N SER A 177 3.20 11.77 -9.08
CA SER A 177 3.06 11.82 -10.54
C SER A 177 4.32 11.43 -11.30
N GLY A 178 5.47 11.40 -10.63
CA GLY A 178 6.75 10.92 -11.17
C GLY A 178 6.91 9.40 -11.15
N ALA A 179 5.90 8.65 -10.70
CA ALA A 179 5.98 7.20 -10.58
C ALA A 179 6.29 6.54 -11.95
N PRO A 180 7.27 5.61 -12.01
CA PRO A 180 7.55 4.86 -13.23
C PRO A 180 6.33 4.09 -13.70
N SER A 181 6.29 3.81 -15.01
CA SER A 181 5.26 2.95 -15.60
C SER A 181 5.20 1.61 -14.87
N ALA A 182 4.00 1.06 -14.67
CA ALA A 182 3.85 -0.29 -14.11
C ALA A 182 4.63 -1.37 -14.90
N THR A 183 4.95 -1.13 -16.17
CA THR A 183 5.78 -2.04 -16.99
C THR A 183 7.28 -1.96 -16.71
N ALA A 184 7.73 -1.07 -15.82
CA ALA A 184 9.12 -0.95 -15.41
C ALA A 184 9.57 -2.18 -14.60
N ALA A 185 10.89 -2.32 -14.44
CA ALA A 185 11.48 -3.41 -13.68
C ALA A 185 11.09 -3.30 -12.20
N VAL A 186 10.93 -4.44 -11.53
CA VAL A 186 10.55 -4.51 -10.12
C VAL A 186 11.52 -3.71 -9.23
N ASP A 187 12.83 -3.87 -9.46
CA ASP A 187 13.85 -3.16 -8.68
C ASP A 187 13.82 -1.65 -8.90
N GLU A 188 13.51 -1.20 -10.12
CA GLU A 188 13.38 0.23 -10.44
C GLU A 188 12.19 0.86 -9.71
N LEU A 189 11.04 0.18 -9.76
CA LEU A 189 9.83 0.61 -9.06
C LEU A 189 10.04 0.67 -7.55
N ALA A 190 10.66 -0.37 -6.98
CA ALA A 190 10.96 -0.43 -5.55
C ALA A 190 11.96 0.64 -5.12
N ALA A 191 12.98 0.92 -5.94
CA ALA A 191 13.95 1.96 -5.66
C ALA A 191 13.34 3.37 -5.78
N TRP A 192 12.40 3.57 -6.69
CA TRP A 192 11.75 4.87 -6.88
C TRP A 192 10.90 5.26 -5.67
N VAL A 193 10.05 4.35 -5.17
CA VAL A 193 9.13 4.66 -4.04
C VAL A 193 9.83 4.69 -2.67
N ARG A 194 11.16 4.70 -2.63
CA ARG A 194 11.96 4.75 -1.39
C ARG A 194 12.94 5.93 -1.35
N GLN A 195 12.93 6.76 -2.40
CA GLN A 195 13.79 7.94 -2.53
C GLN A 195 13.17 9.13 -1.83
#